data_AF-A0A3A9ADY4-F1
#
_entry.id   AF-A0A3A9ADY4-F1
#
_cell.length_a   1.000
_cell.length_b   1.000
_cell.length_c   1.000
_cell.angle_alpha   90.00
_cell.angle_beta   90.00
_cell.angle_gamma   90.00
#
_symmetry.space_group_name_H-M   'P 1'
#
loop_
_entity.id
_entity.type
_entity.pdbx_description
1 polymer ?
#
loop_
_entity_poly.entity_id
_entity_poly.type
_entity_poly.pdbx_seq_one_letter_code
_entity_poly.pdbx_strand_id
1 'polypeptide(L)'
;MYKGRHKKECAIIVRMLALASCSILFFACGDKHGDNGTVTGIRAVEEEVTGQEPEPLQETAESSVQDQDVADRAEASQEIVAGAEADVTDEESTDLAEYNEEKFFEYAEKWEVNRAEAESYYWRLCDDNVFRHQTAWLVWVDVEDLDQNGQPDMAVMVKDDEYSGYGEGCIYFYMNEDEPYCFRDEEYPFHFGFYLIPGDFDNDGNTEIAFESPGSGVGAAGDWHPRILKYRNHTMEPMNFPGDDYDGRGIRIEITQEEKWDTYSAYCAYLDDTIVFEAENIADPDASQPCGGNSRGYFNLWRSEYEGRDALEVSEYLYGEGGTGHGLGFAKFLIVWDENGEGEIVKWWVEPFEN
;
A
#
# COMPACT_ATOMS: atom_id res chain seq x y z
N MET A 1 -44.21 -35.96 -3.43
CA MET A 1 -44.17 -35.53 -4.84
C MET A 1 -44.20 -34.00 -4.85
N TYR A 2 -43.07 -33.32 -5.07
CA TYR A 2 -42.91 -31.85 -5.17
C TYR A 2 -43.32 -31.02 -3.92
N LYS A 3 -42.63 -29.95 -3.52
CA LYS A 3 -41.30 -29.42 -3.91
C LYS A 3 -40.77 -28.63 -2.70
N GLY A 4 -39.49 -28.78 -2.34
CA GLY A 4 -38.89 -27.96 -1.28
C GLY A 4 -38.65 -26.52 -1.75
N ARG A 5 -38.88 -25.54 -0.87
CA ARG A 5 -38.29 -24.21 -0.98
C ARG A 5 -37.00 -24.22 -0.15
N HIS A 6 -35.86 -24.37 -0.80
CA HIS A 6 -34.63 -23.85 -0.21
C HIS A 6 -34.65 -22.33 -0.37
N LYS A 7 -34.58 -21.61 0.76
CA LYS A 7 -33.99 -20.28 0.73
C LYS A 7 -32.52 -20.47 0.35
N LYS A 8 -32.02 -19.70 -0.61
CA LYS A 8 -30.60 -19.36 -0.64
C LYS A 8 -30.43 -18.29 0.43
N GLU A 9 -29.60 -18.57 1.44
CA GLU A 9 -29.10 -17.53 2.34
C GLU A 9 -27.76 -17.10 1.73
N CYS A 10 -27.69 -15.86 1.25
CA CYS A 10 -26.42 -15.27 0.86
C CYS A 10 -25.64 -15.00 2.14
N ALA A 11 -24.47 -15.60 2.28
CA ALA A 11 -23.55 -15.27 3.35
C ALA A 11 -22.97 -13.88 3.08
N ILE A 12 -23.49 -12.86 3.78
CA ILE A 12 -22.86 -11.55 3.83
C ILE A 12 -21.68 -11.69 4.80
N ILE A 13 -20.47 -11.80 4.27
CA ILE A 13 -19.25 -11.82 5.07
C ILE A 13 -18.96 -10.39 5.52
N VAL A 14 -19.34 -10.07 6.75
CA VAL A 14 -18.95 -8.81 7.40
C VAL A 14 -17.52 -8.95 7.90
N ARG A 15 -16.54 -8.55 7.10
CA ARG A 15 -15.14 -8.37 7.56
C ARG A 15 -15.06 -7.10 8.42
N MET A 16 -15.06 -7.25 9.75
CA MET A 16 -14.78 -6.12 10.65
C MET A 16 -13.29 -5.78 10.64
N LEU A 17 -12.92 -4.54 10.32
CA LEU A 17 -11.58 -4.03 10.62
C LEU A 17 -11.39 -3.97 12.14
N ALA A 18 -10.37 -4.67 12.64
CA ALA A 18 -9.84 -4.46 13.97
C ALA A 18 -8.57 -3.60 13.87
N LEU A 19 -8.72 -2.27 13.87
CA LEU A 19 -7.61 -1.32 14.02
C LEU A 19 -7.05 -1.40 15.45
N ALA A 20 -6.27 -2.44 15.73
CA ALA A 20 -5.52 -2.59 16.96
C ALA A 20 -4.26 -1.71 16.90
N SER A 21 -4.32 -0.56 17.55
CA SER A 21 -3.20 0.38 17.69
C SER A 21 -1.94 -0.29 18.25
N CYS A 22 -0.92 -0.48 17.40
CA CYS A 22 0.42 -0.91 17.82
C CYS A 22 1.21 0.24 18.49
N SER A 23 0.72 0.70 19.65
CA SER A 23 1.47 1.57 20.54
C SER A 23 2.61 0.79 21.19
N ILE A 24 3.81 0.88 20.61
CA ILE A 24 5.03 0.28 21.17
C ILE A 24 5.40 1.02 22.47
N LEU A 25 4.87 0.52 23.59
CA LEU A 25 5.21 0.99 24.93
C LEU A 25 6.61 0.49 25.33
N PHE A 26 7.62 1.35 25.14
CA PHE A 26 8.93 1.15 25.74
C PHE A 26 8.84 1.21 27.28
N PHE A 27 8.86 0.03 27.92
CA PHE A 27 9.06 -0.07 29.36
C PHE A 27 10.49 0.33 29.74
N ALA A 28 10.69 1.60 30.08
CA ALA A 28 11.90 2.05 30.77
C ALA A 28 11.88 1.56 32.23
N CYS A 29 12.54 0.43 32.50
CA CYS A 29 12.82 0.00 33.88
C CYS A 29 13.78 0.99 34.56
N GLY A 30 13.24 1.80 35.48
CA GLY A 30 14.00 2.67 36.37
C GLY A 30 13.51 2.53 37.81
N ASP A 31 14.37 2.00 38.68
CA ASP A 31 14.01 1.68 40.07
C ASP A 31 13.71 2.92 40.93
N LYS A 32 12.80 2.74 41.89
CA LYS A 32 12.37 3.79 42.83
C LYS A 32 13.37 3.95 43.97
N HIS A 33 13.77 5.19 44.29
CA HIS A 33 13.77 5.72 45.67
C HIS A 33 14.15 7.21 45.77
N GLY A 34 13.42 7.96 46.62
CA GLY A 34 14.10 8.75 47.68
C GLY A 34 14.29 10.28 47.55
N ASP A 35 13.20 11.03 47.33
CA ASP A 35 12.78 12.26 48.07
C ASP A 35 13.75 13.43 48.45
N ASN A 36 13.18 14.65 48.46
CA ASN A 36 13.63 15.97 48.97
C ASN A 36 14.58 16.87 48.14
N GLY A 37 14.12 18.11 47.86
CA GLY A 37 15.01 19.25 47.53
C GLY A 37 14.39 20.40 46.72
N THR A 38 13.60 21.28 47.34
CA THR A 38 13.16 22.56 46.74
C THR A 38 14.33 23.53 46.48
N VAL A 39 14.28 24.31 45.38
CA VAL A 39 14.37 25.81 45.37
C VAL A 39 14.49 26.40 43.94
N THR A 40 13.54 27.28 43.62
CA THR A 40 13.43 28.38 42.61
C THR A 40 14.48 28.59 41.49
N GLY A 41 14.00 29.03 40.31
CA GLY A 41 14.78 29.94 39.44
C GLY A 41 14.28 30.12 38.00
N ILE A 42 13.33 31.02 37.74
CA ILE A 42 12.96 31.44 36.37
C ILE A 42 13.98 32.43 35.83
N ARG A 43 14.49 32.22 34.61
CA ARG A 43 14.67 33.31 33.63
C ARG A 43 14.79 32.81 32.19
N ALA A 44 13.91 33.30 31.33
CA ALA A 44 14.06 33.23 29.87
C ALA A 44 15.06 34.29 29.38
N VAL A 45 15.64 34.04 28.20
CA VAL A 45 16.26 35.04 27.33
C VAL A 45 15.89 34.67 25.90
N GLU A 46 15.21 35.57 25.20
CA GLU A 46 14.97 35.53 23.75
C GLU A 46 16.24 35.96 23.02
N GLU A 47 16.47 35.52 21.78
CA GLU A 47 17.32 36.27 20.85
C GLU A 47 16.78 36.15 19.41
N GLU A 48 17.01 37.21 18.62
CA GLU A 48 16.14 37.63 17.51
C GLU A 48 16.50 37.06 16.13
N VAL A 49 15.52 37.11 15.23
CA VAL A 49 15.68 36.92 13.79
C VAL A 49 16.35 38.15 13.17
N THR A 50 17.39 37.95 12.35
CA THR A 50 17.75 38.88 11.27
C THR A 50 18.03 38.11 9.98
N GLY A 51 17.49 38.58 8.86
CA GLY A 51 17.56 37.88 7.56
C GLY A 51 18.46 38.57 6.53
N GLN A 52 18.84 37.84 5.49
CA GLN A 52 19.37 38.38 4.23
C GLN A 52 19.15 37.38 3.08
N GLU A 53 18.82 37.91 1.89
CA GLU A 53 18.48 37.15 0.67
C GLU A 53 19.72 36.58 -0.06
N PRO A 54 19.56 35.52 -0.87
CA PRO A 54 20.53 35.11 -1.89
C PRO A 54 19.98 35.21 -3.34
N GLU A 55 20.78 35.76 -4.24
CA GLU A 55 20.64 35.74 -5.72
C GLU A 55 22.08 35.78 -6.32
N PRO A 56 22.34 35.41 -7.60
CA PRO A 56 23.19 34.26 -7.89
C PRO A 56 24.46 34.63 -8.69
N LEU A 57 25.33 33.64 -8.97
CA LEU A 57 26.44 33.81 -9.91
C LEU A 57 26.53 32.67 -10.93
N GLN A 58 26.76 33.08 -12.18
CA GLN A 58 26.77 32.26 -13.38
C GLN A 58 28.13 31.61 -13.68
N GLU A 59 28.10 30.72 -14.68
CA GLU A 59 29.23 30.11 -15.38
C GLU A 59 30.40 31.05 -15.71
N THR A 60 31.60 30.46 -15.84
CA THR A 60 32.48 30.73 -16.99
C THR A 60 33.27 29.47 -17.32
N ALA A 61 33.52 29.24 -18.62
CA ALA A 61 34.03 27.98 -19.14
C ALA A 61 35.48 28.09 -19.68
N GLU A 62 36.03 26.91 -20.00
CA GLU A 62 37.16 26.64 -20.92
C GLU A 62 38.58 27.14 -20.60
N SER A 63 39.52 26.18 -20.52
CA SER A 63 40.80 26.25 -21.24
C SER A 63 41.40 24.84 -21.41
N SER A 64 41.38 24.34 -22.65
CA SER A 64 41.98 23.08 -23.09
C SER A 64 43.53 23.06 -23.13
N VAL A 65 44.12 21.86 -23.18
CA VAL A 65 45.35 21.40 -23.91
C VAL A 65 45.79 20.06 -23.24
N GLN A 66 45.63 18.87 -23.84
CA GLN A 66 46.51 18.21 -24.85
C GLN A 66 48.01 18.19 -24.41
N ASP A 67 48.89 17.21 -24.60
CA ASP A 67 48.92 15.84 -25.15
C ASP A 67 50.32 15.26 -24.72
N GLN A 68 50.75 14.00 -24.85
CA GLN A 68 50.29 12.76 -25.51
C GLN A 68 50.94 11.53 -24.79
N ASP A 69 50.91 10.34 -25.41
CA ASP A 69 51.90 9.24 -25.32
C ASP A 69 52.06 8.35 -24.05
N VAL A 70 52.24 7.02 -24.16
CA VAL A 70 51.96 6.05 -25.26
C VAL A 70 51.92 4.62 -24.67
N ALA A 71 51.31 3.68 -25.40
CA ALA A 71 51.29 2.22 -25.16
C ALA A 71 52.66 1.62 -24.76
N ASP A 72 52.76 0.46 -24.10
CA ASP A 72 52.45 -0.83 -24.76
C ASP A 72 52.50 -2.07 -23.84
N ARG A 73 51.86 -3.15 -24.35
CA ARG A 73 52.09 -4.59 -24.11
C ARG A 73 51.50 -5.35 -22.89
N ALA A 74 50.66 -6.34 -23.25
CA ALA A 74 50.29 -7.52 -22.46
C ALA A 74 51.50 -8.46 -22.22
N GLU A 75 51.49 -9.35 -21.21
CA GLU A 75 50.83 -10.67 -21.31
C GLU A 75 50.53 -11.34 -19.95
N ALA A 76 49.66 -12.34 -20.03
CA ALA A 76 49.03 -13.12 -18.98
C ALA A 76 49.89 -13.66 -17.81
N SER A 77 49.24 -13.72 -16.65
CA SER A 77 49.36 -14.84 -15.72
C SER A 77 47.97 -15.23 -15.22
N GLN A 78 47.52 -16.46 -15.55
CA GLN A 78 46.31 -17.04 -14.97
C GLN A 78 46.57 -17.36 -13.49
N GLU A 79 45.67 -16.94 -12.60
CA GLU A 79 45.54 -17.56 -11.30
C GLU A 79 44.06 -17.83 -11.04
N ILE A 80 43.75 -19.05 -10.59
CA ILE A 80 42.39 -19.54 -10.43
C ILE A 80 41.90 -19.11 -9.05
N VAL A 81 40.80 -18.35 -9.01
CA VAL A 81 39.91 -18.31 -7.86
C VAL A 81 38.51 -18.69 -8.34
N ALA A 82 38.24 -19.99 -8.29
CA ALA A 82 36.89 -20.51 -8.27
C ALA A 82 36.40 -20.53 -6.81
N GLY A 83 35.10 -20.31 -6.60
CA GLY A 83 34.45 -20.51 -5.30
C GLY A 83 34.09 -19.21 -4.58
N ALA A 84 32.91 -18.67 -4.91
CA ALA A 84 32.02 -17.94 -4.01
C ALA A 84 30.63 -17.79 -4.66
N GLU A 85 30.07 -18.89 -5.19
CA GLU A 85 28.61 -19.02 -5.11
C GLU A 85 28.33 -19.27 -3.62
N ALA A 86 27.43 -18.46 -3.04
CA ALA A 86 27.09 -18.59 -1.64
C ALA A 86 26.29 -19.87 -1.45
N ASP A 87 26.91 -20.84 -0.78
CA ASP A 87 26.30 -22.07 -0.29
C ASP A 87 25.29 -21.69 0.80
N VAL A 88 24.09 -21.25 0.39
CA VAL A 88 22.91 -21.21 1.27
C VAL A 88 22.71 -22.65 1.71
N THR A 89 22.87 -22.90 3.01
CA THR A 89 23.05 -24.27 3.49
C THR A 89 21.82 -25.13 3.21
N ASP A 90 22.04 -26.41 2.89
CA ASP A 90 20.95 -27.39 2.63
C ASP A 90 19.88 -27.35 3.74
N GLU A 91 20.28 -27.09 5.00
CA GLU A 91 19.39 -26.94 6.16
C GLU A 91 18.46 -25.71 6.04
N GLU A 92 18.98 -24.50 5.77
CA GLU A 92 18.15 -23.28 5.60
C GLU A 92 17.16 -23.40 4.44
N SER A 93 17.56 -24.03 3.32
CA SER A 93 16.67 -24.27 2.18
C SER A 93 15.57 -25.29 2.48
N THR A 94 15.81 -26.23 3.40
CA THR A 94 14.84 -27.23 3.85
C THR A 94 13.81 -26.60 4.79
N ASP A 95 14.27 -25.78 5.74
CA ASP A 95 13.41 -25.06 6.69
C ASP A 95 12.45 -24.10 5.96
N LEU A 96 12.93 -23.40 4.91
CA LEU A 96 12.07 -22.52 4.09
C LEU A 96 11.06 -23.30 3.22
N ALA A 97 11.42 -24.50 2.74
CA ALA A 97 10.49 -25.35 2.01
C ALA A 97 9.33 -25.83 2.91
N GLU A 98 9.63 -26.26 4.14
CA GLU A 98 8.61 -26.65 5.13
C GLU A 98 7.74 -25.45 5.54
N TYR A 99 8.34 -24.26 5.75
CA TYR A 99 7.61 -23.01 6.00
C TYR A 99 6.62 -22.67 4.87
N ASN A 100 7.08 -22.71 3.61
CA ASN A 100 6.25 -22.40 2.45
C ASN A 100 5.10 -23.40 2.28
N GLU A 101 5.33 -24.70 2.54
CA GLU A 101 4.28 -25.73 2.52
C GLU A 101 3.26 -25.51 3.63
N GLU A 102 3.70 -25.35 4.89
CA GLU A 102 2.80 -25.13 6.03
C GLU A 102 1.96 -23.88 5.83
N LYS A 103 2.59 -22.76 5.42
CA LYS A 103 1.89 -21.49 5.16
C LYS A 103 0.88 -21.60 4.04
N PHE A 104 1.19 -22.28 2.95
CA PHE A 104 0.25 -22.47 1.85
C PHE A 104 -1.01 -23.20 2.34
N PHE A 105 -0.86 -24.30 3.07
CA PHE A 105 -2.00 -25.06 3.57
C PHE A 105 -2.77 -24.34 4.68
N GLU A 106 -2.12 -23.48 5.48
CA GLU A 106 -2.80 -22.59 6.44
C GLU A 106 -3.73 -21.60 5.73
N TYR A 107 -3.33 -21.04 4.58
CA TYR A 107 -4.19 -20.19 3.77
C TYR A 107 -5.29 -20.98 3.04
N ALA A 108 -4.96 -22.12 2.44
CA ALA A 108 -5.94 -22.96 1.76
C ALA A 108 -7.08 -23.42 2.69
N GLU A 109 -6.79 -23.72 3.97
CA GLU A 109 -7.84 -24.04 4.95
C GLU A 109 -8.74 -22.84 5.27
N LYS A 110 -8.20 -21.61 5.36
CA LYS A 110 -9.00 -20.38 5.57
C LYS A 110 -9.96 -20.11 4.41
N TRP A 111 -9.58 -20.49 3.19
CA TRP A 111 -10.39 -20.37 1.98
C TRP A 111 -11.32 -21.57 1.74
N GLU A 112 -11.40 -22.51 2.68
CA GLU A 112 -12.18 -23.75 2.59
C GLU A 112 -11.82 -24.63 1.36
N VAL A 113 -10.64 -24.42 0.76
CA VAL A 113 -10.15 -25.18 -0.41
C VAL A 113 -9.92 -26.61 0.02
N ASN A 114 -10.44 -27.56 -0.76
CA ASN A 114 -10.35 -28.97 -0.39
C ASN A 114 -8.89 -29.47 -0.52
N ARG A 115 -8.47 -30.38 0.36
CA ARG A 115 -7.06 -30.79 0.46
C ARG A 115 -6.42 -31.26 -0.85
N ALA A 116 -7.16 -31.97 -1.71
CA ALA A 116 -6.60 -32.49 -2.97
C ALA A 116 -6.42 -31.38 -4.04
N GLU A 117 -7.29 -30.36 -4.01
CA GLU A 117 -7.21 -29.17 -4.86
C GLU A 117 -6.10 -28.23 -4.37
N ALA A 118 -6.00 -28.01 -3.05
CA ALA A 118 -4.90 -27.30 -2.42
C ALA A 118 -3.54 -27.95 -2.72
N GLU A 119 -3.44 -29.29 -2.67
CA GLU A 119 -2.24 -30.01 -3.09
C GLU A 119 -1.93 -29.74 -4.58
N SER A 120 -2.93 -29.77 -5.46
CA SER A 120 -2.74 -29.47 -6.89
C SER A 120 -2.24 -28.03 -7.13
N TYR A 121 -2.73 -27.05 -6.37
CA TYR A 121 -2.27 -25.67 -6.46
C TYR A 121 -0.83 -25.51 -5.93
N TYR A 122 -0.50 -26.10 -4.78
CA TYR A 122 0.86 -26.06 -4.24
C TYR A 122 1.88 -26.68 -5.20
N TRP A 123 1.55 -27.81 -5.83
CA TRP A 123 2.41 -28.42 -6.85
C TRP A 123 2.58 -27.52 -8.09
N ARG A 124 1.53 -26.80 -8.53
CA ARG A 124 1.64 -25.80 -9.61
C ARG A 124 2.65 -24.70 -9.26
N LEU A 125 2.59 -24.15 -8.04
CA LEU A 125 3.56 -23.15 -7.56
C LEU A 125 5.00 -23.68 -7.53
N CYS A 126 5.18 -24.95 -7.19
CA CYS A 126 6.49 -25.61 -7.20
C CYS A 126 7.02 -25.82 -8.62
N ASP A 127 6.19 -26.31 -9.53
CA ASP A 127 6.54 -26.56 -10.94
C ASP A 127 6.86 -25.25 -11.68
N ASP A 128 6.12 -24.17 -11.40
CA ASP A 128 6.37 -22.82 -11.93
C ASP A 128 7.54 -22.09 -11.24
N ASN A 129 8.17 -22.71 -10.24
CA ASN A 129 9.29 -22.19 -9.47
C ASN A 129 9.00 -20.84 -8.76
N VAL A 130 7.77 -20.64 -8.27
CA VAL A 130 7.34 -19.43 -7.54
C VAL A 130 8.22 -19.16 -6.31
N PHE A 131 8.64 -20.22 -5.61
CA PHE A 131 9.55 -20.15 -4.45
C PHE A 131 11.04 -19.99 -4.83
N ARG A 132 11.36 -19.84 -6.13
CA ARG A 132 12.70 -19.56 -6.68
C ARG A 132 13.80 -20.47 -6.14
N HIS A 133 13.61 -21.78 -6.25
CA HIS A 133 14.51 -22.79 -5.70
C HIS A 133 14.70 -22.71 -4.17
N GLN A 134 13.62 -22.38 -3.45
CA GLN A 134 13.58 -22.22 -1.98
C GLN A 134 14.46 -21.08 -1.46
N THR A 135 14.44 -19.93 -2.16
CA THR A 135 14.97 -18.67 -1.62
C THR A 135 13.86 -17.67 -1.28
N ALA A 136 12.72 -17.73 -1.99
CA ALA A 136 11.62 -16.80 -1.81
C ALA A 136 10.62 -17.28 -0.74
N TRP A 137 10.11 -16.33 0.05
CA TRP A 137 9.20 -16.58 1.15
C TRP A 137 7.75 -16.36 0.73
N LEU A 138 6.88 -17.33 1.03
CA LEU A 138 5.45 -17.19 0.87
C LEU A 138 4.89 -16.20 1.90
N VAL A 139 4.20 -15.16 1.41
CA VAL A 139 3.63 -14.10 2.26
C VAL A 139 2.11 -14.25 2.36
N TRP A 140 1.44 -14.46 1.22
CA TRP A 140 -0.02 -14.51 1.15
C TRP A 140 -0.51 -15.37 -0.01
N VAL A 141 -1.67 -16.01 0.18
CA VAL A 141 -2.39 -16.76 -0.86
C VAL A 141 -3.87 -16.37 -0.79
N ASP A 142 -4.41 -16.00 -1.94
CA ASP A 142 -5.84 -15.78 -2.16
C ASP A 142 -6.36 -16.78 -3.21
N VAL A 143 -7.55 -17.34 -3.01
CA VAL A 143 -8.17 -18.33 -3.91
C VAL A 143 -9.67 -18.04 -4.00
N GLU A 144 -10.05 -17.30 -5.04
CA GLU A 144 -11.41 -16.81 -5.27
C GLU A 144 -11.74 -16.85 -6.79
N ASP A 145 -13.01 -16.82 -7.15
CA ASP A 145 -13.51 -16.69 -8.54
C ASP A 145 -13.44 -15.20 -8.93
N LEU A 146 -12.24 -14.73 -9.33
CA LEU A 146 -11.94 -13.31 -9.49
C LEU A 146 -12.64 -12.74 -10.74
N ASP A 147 -12.63 -13.48 -11.85
CA ASP A 147 -13.31 -13.08 -13.09
C ASP A 147 -14.82 -13.41 -13.12
N GLN A 148 -15.35 -14.04 -12.07
CA GLN A 148 -16.76 -14.45 -11.90
C GLN A 148 -17.27 -15.44 -12.97
N ASN A 149 -16.39 -16.18 -13.65
CA ASN A 149 -16.79 -17.23 -14.59
C ASN A 149 -17.24 -18.55 -13.93
N GLY A 150 -17.01 -18.68 -12.62
CA GLY A 150 -17.37 -19.86 -11.82
C GLY A 150 -16.23 -20.86 -11.65
N GLN A 151 -14.99 -20.46 -11.93
CA GLN A 151 -13.76 -21.23 -11.68
C GLN A 151 -12.90 -20.45 -10.67
N PRO A 152 -12.27 -21.11 -9.70
CA PRO A 152 -11.35 -20.44 -8.79
C PRO A 152 -10.05 -20.04 -9.50
N ASP A 153 -9.72 -18.76 -9.44
CA ASP A 153 -8.41 -18.20 -9.72
C ASP A 153 -7.54 -18.25 -8.44
N MET A 154 -6.26 -17.90 -8.54
CA MET A 154 -5.37 -17.83 -7.38
C MET A 154 -4.39 -16.64 -7.49
N ALA A 155 -4.20 -15.90 -6.40
CA ALA A 155 -3.17 -14.87 -6.29
C ALA A 155 -2.18 -15.22 -5.19
N VAL A 156 -0.88 -15.19 -5.49
CA VAL A 156 0.18 -15.60 -4.56
C VAL A 156 1.25 -14.54 -4.44
N MET A 157 1.45 -14.00 -3.25
CA MET A 157 2.55 -13.07 -2.97
C MET A 157 3.74 -13.80 -2.39
N VAL A 158 4.91 -13.56 -2.98
CA VAL A 158 6.21 -13.92 -2.41
C VAL A 158 7.12 -12.69 -2.30
N LYS A 159 8.00 -12.71 -1.30
CA LYS A 159 9.14 -11.77 -1.19
C LYS A 159 10.46 -12.50 -1.40
N ASP A 160 11.49 -11.77 -1.79
CA ASP A 160 12.75 -12.33 -2.25
C ASP A 160 13.60 -12.94 -1.10
N ASP A 161 13.48 -12.40 0.11
CA ASP A 161 14.13 -12.86 1.34
C ASP A 161 13.36 -12.43 2.62
N GLU A 162 13.87 -12.73 3.83
CA GLU A 162 13.17 -12.39 5.09
C GLU A 162 13.11 -10.87 5.36
N TYR A 163 14.14 -10.12 4.98
CA TYR A 163 14.35 -8.70 5.29
C TYR A 163 14.23 -7.77 4.08
N SER A 164 13.67 -8.27 2.97
CA SER A 164 13.46 -7.55 1.73
C SER A 164 12.86 -6.14 1.93
N GLY A 165 13.23 -5.22 1.06
CA GLY A 165 12.63 -3.89 0.91
C GLY A 165 11.55 -3.84 -0.17
N TYR A 166 11.01 -2.63 -0.41
CA TYR A 166 9.99 -2.45 -1.46
C TYR A 166 10.56 -2.85 -2.82
N GLY A 167 9.73 -3.44 -3.69
CA GLY A 167 10.16 -3.98 -4.99
C GLY A 167 10.75 -5.39 -4.97
N GLU A 168 11.22 -5.86 -3.81
CA GLU A 168 11.89 -7.17 -3.68
C GLU A 168 10.87 -8.31 -3.43
N GLY A 169 10.00 -8.52 -4.43
CA GLY A 169 8.99 -9.56 -4.43
C GLY A 169 8.26 -9.74 -5.77
N CYS A 170 7.15 -10.48 -5.74
CA CYS A 170 6.18 -10.57 -6.83
C CYS A 170 4.81 -11.04 -6.31
N ILE A 171 3.72 -10.57 -6.94
CA ILE A 171 2.40 -11.22 -6.85
C ILE A 171 2.17 -11.99 -8.16
N TYR A 172 2.02 -13.30 -8.06
CA TYR A 172 1.64 -14.17 -9.18
C TYR A 172 0.11 -14.27 -9.26
N PHE A 173 -0.46 -13.84 -10.38
CA PHE A 173 -1.87 -14.01 -10.71
C PHE A 173 -2.07 -15.20 -11.63
N TYR A 174 -2.73 -16.23 -11.10
CA TYR A 174 -3.16 -17.44 -11.79
C TYR A 174 -4.63 -17.29 -12.18
N MET A 175 -4.87 -16.63 -13.30
CA MET A 175 -6.21 -16.54 -13.89
C MET A 175 -6.47 -17.80 -14.72
N ASN A 176 -7.59 -18.47 -14.46
CA ASN A 176 -8.02 -19.63 -15.25
C ASN A 176 -6.92 -20.70 -15.44
N GLU A 177 -6.79 -21.22 -16.66
CA GLU A 177 -5.74 -22.15 -17.08
C GLU A 177 -4.58 -21.45 -17.83
N ASP A 178 -4.49 -20.11 -17.75
CA ASP A 178 -3.48 -19.32 -18.47
C ASP A 178 -2.09 -19.35 -17.81
N GLU A 179 -1.09 -18.81 -18.52
CA GLU A 179 0.26 -18.59 -18.00
C GLU A 179 0.23 -17.51 -16.89
N PRO A 180 0.83 -17.76 -15.71
CA PRO A 180 0.71 -16.84 -14.59
C PRO A 180 1.39 -15.50 -14.83
N TYR A 181 0.68 -14.41 -14.53
CA TYR A 181 1.24 -13.07 -14.60
C TYR A 181 1.97 -12.73 -13.29
N CYS A 182 3.29 -12.48 -13.35
CA CYS A 182 4.07 -12.01 -12.20
C CYS A 182 4.11 -10.48 -12.16
N PHE A 183 3.28 -9.89 -11.31
CA PHE A 183 3.29 -8.45 -11.00
C PHE A 183 4.55 -8.09 -10.21
N ARG A 184 5.30 -7.10 -10.71
CA ARG A 184 6.48 -6.51 -10.08
C ARG A 184 6.44 -5.00 -10.23
N ASP A 185 6.81 -4.30 -9.18
CA ASP A 185 6.76 -2.84 -9.08
C ASP A 185 7.76 -2.42 -8.00
N GLU A 186 8.69 -1.52 -8.34
CA GLU A 186 9.84 -1.14 -7.49
C GLU A 186 9.43 -0.44 -6.19
N GLU A 187 8.20 0.07 -6.09
CA GLU A 187 7.66 0.75 -4.92
C GLU A 187 6.72 -0.13 -4.09
N TYR A 188 6.35 -1.31 -4.57
CA TYR A 188 5.31 -2.12 -3.92
C TYR A 188 5.87 -2.92 -2.72
N PRO A 189 5.20 -2.88 -1.54
CA PRO A 189 5.63 -3.61 -0.35
C PRO A 189 5.14 -5.07 -0.39
N PHE A 190 6.04 -6.00 -0.70
CA PHE A 190 5.74 -7.44 -0.72
C PHE A 190 5.86 -8.13 0.65
N HIS A 191 5.91 -7.37 1.76
CA HIS A 191 6.21 -7.91 3.11
C HIS A 191 4.98 -8.31 3.91
N PHE A 192 3.82 -7.79 3.52
CA PHE A 192 2.55 -7.95 4.20
C PHE A 192 1.52 -8.51 3.22
N GLY A 193 0.41 -9.06 3.75
CA GLY A 193 -0.69 -9.50 2.90
C GLY A 193 -1.25 -8.39 2.01
N PHE A 194 -2.01 -8.81 1.00
CA PHE A 194 -2.74 -7.92 0.11
C PHE A 194 -4.24 -8.21 0.21
N TYR A 195 -5.05 -7.22 -0.17
CA TYR A 195 -6.49 -7.36 -0.30
C TYR A 195 -6.85 -7.27 -1.78
N LEU A 196 -7.68 -8.20 -2.29
CA LEU A 196 -8.20 -8.18 -3.65
C LEU A 196 -9.62 -7.59 -3.70
N ILE A 197 -9.86 -6.81 -4.75
CA ILE A 197 -11.14 -6.18 -5.05
C ILE A 197 -11.42 -6.34 -6.57
N PRO A 198 -11.99 -7.48 -7.00
CA PRO A 198 -12.34 -7.73 -8.41
C PRO A 198 -13.68 -7.08 -8.83
N GLY A 199 -13.72 -6.50 -10.03
CA GLY A 199 -14.90 -5.85 -10.64
C GLY A 199 -14.75 -5.58 -12.14
N ASP A 200 -15.79 -5.03 -12.77
CA ASP A 200 -15.80 -4.50 -14.15
C ASP A 200 -15.84 -2.97 -14.07
N PHE A 201 -14.72 -2.38 -13.62
CA PHE A 201 -14.61 -0.97 -13.22
C PHE A 201 -14.57 -0.01 -14.41
N ASP A 202 -14.12 -0.45 -15.59
CA ASP A 202 -14.25 0.31 -16.83
C ASP A 202 -15.53 0.02 -17.65
N ASN A 203 -16.28 -1.02 -17.28
CA ASN A 203 -17.53 -1.43 -17.91
C ASN A 203 -17.33 -1.88 -19.39
N ASP A 204 -16.17 -2.44 -19.74
CA ASP A 204 -15.94 -3.11 -21.02
C ASP A 204 -16.24 -4.62 -20.99
N GLY A 205 -16.50 -5.19 -19.80
CA GLY A 205 -16.87 -6.58 -19.60
C GLY A 205 -15.69 -7.55 -19.44
N ASN A 206 -14.47 -7.04 -19.34
CA ASN A 206 -13.33 -7.77 -18.78
C ASN A 206 -13.29 -7.57 -17.25
N THR A 207 -12.34 -8.21 -16.57
CA THR A 207 -12.21 -8.09 -15.11
C THR A 207 -11.00 -7.24 -14.76
N GLU A 208 -11.23 -6.23 -13.94
CA GLU A 208 -10.19 -5.51 -13.23
C GLU A 208 -10.05 -6.07 -11.82
N ILE A 209 -8.81 -6.17 -11.35
CA ILE A 209 -8.45 -6.56 -10.00
C ILE A 209 -7.71 -5.37 -9.40
N ALA A 210 -8.42 -4.60 -8.57
CA ALA A 210 -7.79 -3.61 -7.71
C ALA A 210 -7.26 -4.32 -6.45
N PHE A 211 -6.09 -3.91 -5.96
CA PHE A 211 -5.50 -4.48 -4.76
C PHE A 211 -4.61 -3.49 -4.01
N GLU A 212 -4.43 -3.73 -2.72
CA GLU A 212 -3.57 -2.91 -1.86
C GLU A 212 -2.81 -3.75 -0.83
N SER A 213 -1.61 -3.28 -0.47
CA SER A 213 -0.86 -3.75 0.70
C SER A 213 -0.43 -2.56 1.57
N PRO A 214 -0.38 -2.73 2.90
CA PRO A 214 0.27 -1.78 3.78
C PRO A 214 1.79 -1.85 3.58
N GLY A 215 2.45 -0.72 3.76
CA GLY A 215 3.91 -0.61 3.80
C GLY A 215 4.50 -0.77 5.20
N SER A 216 5.76 -0.36 5.34
CA SER A 216 6.59 -0.51 6.56
C SER A 216 6.82 0.80 7.33
N GLY A 217 6.39 1.93 6.76
CA GLY A 217 6.54 3.27 7.29
C GLY A 217 5.59 3.59 8.44
N VAL A 218 5.93 4.66 9.18
CA VAL A 218 5.18 5.13 10.36
C VAL A 218 4.17 6.25 10.03
N GLY A 219 3.78 6.38 8.75
CA GLY A 219 3.04 7.50 8.18
C GLY A 219 1.51 7.42 8.28
N ALA A 220 0.96 7.03 9.42
CA ALA A 220 -0.49 6.82 9.61
C ALA A 220 -1.09 5.92 8.50
N ALA A 221 -2.18 6.32 7.85
CA ALA A 221 -2.74 5.60 6.70
C ALA A 221 -2.07 5.96 5.34
N GLY A 222 -1.02 6.77 5.34
CA GLY A 222 -0.36 7.27 4.13
C GLY A 222 0.83 6.44 3.64
N ASP A 223 0.86 5.15 3.98
CA ASP A 223 1.81 4.16 3.45
C ASP A 223 1.05 2.88 3.09
N TRP A 224 0.02 3.05 2.24
CA TRP A 224 -0.69 1.98 1.56
C TRP A 224 -0.42 2.09 0.06
N HIS A 225 -0.29 0.94 -0.58
CA HIS A 225 0.16 0.86 -1.97
C HIS A 225 -0.92 0.22 -2.83
N PRO A 226 -1.90 1.01 -3.30
CA PRO A 226 -2.95 0.54 -4.19
C PRO A 226 -2.42 0.36 -5.61
N ARG A 227 -2.93 -0.66 -6.31
CA ARG A 227 -2.70 -0.96 -7.72
C ARG A 227 -3.98 -1.52 -8.34
N ILE A 228 -4.08 -1.49 -9.66
CA ILE A 228 -5.19 -2.06 -10.42
C ILE A 228 -4.66 -2.65 -11.73
N LEU A 229 -5.07 -3.88 -12.02
CA LEU A 229 -4.71 -4.62 -13.23
C LEU A 229 -5.99 -5.07 -13.95
N LYS A 230 -6.04 -4.88 -15.27
CA LYS A 230 -7.08 -5.41 -16.16
C LYS A 230 -6.65 -6.77 -16.71
N TYR A 231 -7.43 -7.81 -16.44
CA TYR A 231 -7.26 -9.12 -17.06
C TYR A 231 -7.96 -9.14 -18.42
N ARG A 232 -7.19 -9.19 -19.51
CA ARG A 232 -7.70 -9.16 -20.88
C ARG A 232 -6.76 -9.94 -21.81
N ASN A 233 -7.32 -10.61 -22.82
CA ASN A 233 -6.54 -11.34 -23.84
C ASN A 233 -5.50 -12.33 -23.26
N HIS A 234 -5.82 -12.99 -22.14
CA HIS A 234 -4.91 -13.92 -21.43
C HIS A 234 -3.66 -13.26 -20.83
N THR A 235 -3.73 -11.97 -20.46
CA THR A 235 -2.67 -11.23 -19.77
C THR A 235 -3.26 -10.18 -18.81
N MET A 236 -2.41 -9.61 -17.96
CA MET A 236 -2.73 -8.41 -17.16
C MET A 236 -2.17 -7.15 -17.82
N GLU A 237 -2.93 -6.05 -17.78
CA GLU A 237 -2.55 -4.71 -18.22
C GLU A 237 -2.75 -3.72 -17.05
N PRO A 238 -1.76 -2.88 -16.66
CA PRO A 238 -1.92 -1.95 -15.55
C PRO A 238 -2.82 -0.76 -15.90
N MET A 239 -3.65 -0.34 -14.94
CA MET A 239 -4.47 0.87 -15.02
C MET A 239 -4.00 1.91 -14.00
N ASN A 240 -4.33 3.18 -14.23
CA ASN A 240 -3.89 4.29 -13.39
C ASN A 240 -4.99 4.76 -12.43
N PHE A 241 -4.64 5.01 -11.17
CA PHE A 241 -5.49 5.78 -10.27
C PHE A 241 -5.47 7.28 -10.66
N PRO A 242 -6.57 8.04 -10.44
CA PRO A 242 -6.55 9.49 -10.52
C PRO A 242 -5.77 10.10 -9.34
N GLY A 243 -4.94 11.11 -9.60
CA GLY A 243 -4.21 11.83 -8.55
C GLY A 243 -3.35 12.99 -9.07
N ASP A 244 -2.84 13.83 -8.15
CA ASP A 244 -2.12 15.09 -8.45
C ASP A 244 -0.85 15.31 -7.59
N ASP A 245 -0.23 14.25 -7.05
CA ASP A 245 1.08 14.37 -6.40
C ASP A 245 2.07 13.25 -6.74
N TYR A 246 3.16 13.13 -5.97
CA TYR A 246 4.48 12.62 -6.40
C TYR A 246 4.46 11.26 -7.13
N ASP A 247 3.50 10.39 -6.79
CA ASP A 247 3.35 9.05 -7.37
C ASP A 247 1.99 8.84 -8.09
N GLY A 248 1.11 9.86 -8.16
CA GLY A 248 -0.19 9.79 -8.85
C GLY A 248 -1.31 9.00 -8.15
N ARG A 249 -1.18 8.71 -6.84
CA ARG A 249 -2.04 7.75 -6.10
C ARG A 249 -2.98 8.38 -5.06
N GLY A 250 -3.29 9.66 -5.17
CA GLY A 250 -4.17 10.37 -4.24
C GLY A 250 -4.45 11.81 -4.69
N ILE A 251 -5.38 12.48 -4.01
CA ILE A 251 -5.75 13.88 -4.33
C ILE A 251 -5.47 14.83 -3.19
N ARG A 252 -5.28 16.12 -3.52
CA ARG A 252 -5.06 17.16 -2.51
C ARG A 252 -6.37 17.58 -1.86
N ILE A 253 -6.42 17.45 -0.53
CA ILE A 253 -7.50 17.94 0.32
C ILE A 253 -6.94 18.94 1.32
N GLU A 254 -7.55 20.12 1.41
CA GLU A 254 -7.18 21.15 2.36
C GLU A 254 -8.22 21.22 3.49
N ILE A 255 -7.77 21.17 4.75
CA ILE A 255 -8.65 21.33 5.91
C ILE A 255 -8.52 22.74 6.48
N THR A 256 -9.65 23.40 6.63
CA THR A 256 -9.82 24.67 7.35
C THR A 256 -10.56 24.41 8.65
N GLN A 257 -10.00 24.89 9.77
CA GLN A 257 -10.70 24.98 11.05
C GLN A 257 -11.61 26.22 11.00
N GLU A 258 -12.89 26.10 11.33
CA GLU A 258 -13.85 27.21 11.27
C GLU A 258 -14.04 27.89 12.63
N GLU A 259 -14.50 29.16 12.64
CA GLU A 259 -14.77 29.94 13.87
C GLU A 259 -15.78 29.27 14.84
N LYS A 260 -16.59 28.32 14.35
CA LYS A 260 -17.49 27.53 15.18
C LYS A 260 -16.71 26.33 15.71
N TRP A 261 -16.64 26.21 17.03
CA TRP A 261 -16.14 25.02 17.72
C TRP A 261 -16.69 23.71 17.12
N ASP A 262 -15.79 22.74 17.07
CA ASP A 262 -15.96 21.40 16.51
C ASP A 262 -16.49 21.42 15.06
N THR A 263 -16.01 22.35 14.23
CA THR A 263 -16.41 22.51 12.82
C THR A 263 -15.21 22.72 11.91
N TYR A 264 -15.20 21.98 10.80
CA TYR A 264 -14.16 22.04 9.78
C TYR A 264 -14.77 22.10 8.39
N SER A 265 -14.02 22.68 7.45
CA SER A 265 -14.28 22.61 6.02
C SER A 265 -13.15 21.83 5.34
N ALA A 266 -13.48 20.75 4.64
CA ALA A 266 -12.59 20.08 3.70
C ALA A 266 -12.82 20.63 2.30
N TYR A 267 -11.77 21.06 1.61
CA TYR A 267 -11.80 21.45 0.19
C TYR A 267 -11.05 20.43 -0.66
N CYS A 268 -11.74 19.86 -1.67
CA CYS A 268 -11.19 18.89 -2.60
C CYS A 268 -10.80 19.59 -3.91
N ALA A 269 -9.49 19.68 -4.19
CA ALA A 269 -8.98 20.40 -5.35
C ALA A 269 -9.34 19.75 -6.69
N TYR A 270 -9.52 18.43 -6.74
CA TYR A 270 -9.88 17.69 -7.96
C TYR A 270 -11.33 18.00 -8.41
N LEU A 271 -12.25 18.20 -7.46
CA LEU A 271 -13.68 18.39 -7.71
C LEU A 271 -14.15 19.85 -7.61
N ASP A 272 -13.29 20.78 -7.17
CA ASP A 272 -13.63 22.18 -6.88
C ASP A 272 -14.85 22.29 -5.94
N ASP A 273 -14.84 21.49 -4.86
CA ASP A 273 -15.96 21.33 -3.93
C ASP A 273 -15.51 21.38 -2.47
N THR A 274 -16.40 21.81 -1.57
CA THR A 274 -16.14 22.01 -0.15
C THR A 274 -17.22 21.37 0.72
N ILE A 275 -16.81 20.46 1.61
CA ILE A 275 -17.69 19.80 2.58
C ILE A 275 -17.41 20.33 3.98
N VAL A 276 -18.46 20.85 4.63
CA VAL A 276 -18.43 21.25 6.05
C VAL A 276 -18.87 20.08 6.92
N PHE A 277 -18.11 19.76 7.96
CA PHE A 277 -18.37 18.64 8.87
C PHE A 277 -18.01 18.98 10.33
N GLU A 278 -18.42 18.13 11.27
CA GLU A 278 -18.13 18.28 12.70
C GLU A 278 -17.13 17.21 13.16
N ALA A 279 -16.14 17.60 13.97
CA ALA A 279 -15.10 16.77 14.60
C ALA A 279 -14.50 17.56 15.79
N GLU A 280 -13.94 16.91 16.81
CA GLU A 280 -13.41 17.60 18.01
C GLU A 280 -12.22 18.52 17.67
N ASN A 281 -12.20 19.75 18.20
CA ASN A 281 -11.00 20.61 18.15
C ASN A 281 -9.98 20.25 19.25
N ILE A 282 -8.68 20.36 18.96
CA ILE A 282 -7.62 20.34 19.98
C ILE A 282 -7.13 21.74 20.40
N ALA A 283 -7.40 22.77 19.60
CA ALA A 283 -7.04 24.16 19.87
C ALA A 283 -8.18 25.14 19.52
N ASP A 284 -8.18 26.31 20.15
CA ASP A 284 -9.25 27.31 20.02
C ASP A 284 -9.29 27.91 18.59
N PRO A 285 -10.43 27.87 17.88
CA PRO A 285 -10.59 28.52 16.58
C PRO A 285 -10.76 30.05 16.72
N ASP A 286 -9.71 30.74 17.16
CA ASP A 286 -9.67 32.22 17.30
C ASP A 286 -10.07 32.96 16.00
N ALA A 287 -9.87 32.33 14.84
CA ALA A 287 -10.38 32.72 13.53
C ALA A 287 -10.43 31.50 12.59
N SER A 288 -11.22 31.56 11.51
CA SER A 288 -11.19 30.55 10.44
C SER A 288 -9.83 30.53 9.74
N GLN A 289 -9.18 29.36 9.67
CA GLN A 289 -7.79 29.22 9.18
C GLN A 289 -7.49 27.83 8.60
N PRO A 290 -6.68 27.71 7.52
CA PRO A 290 -6.14 26.43 7.07
C PRO A 290 -5.29 25.80 8.18
N CYS A 291 -5.60 24.55 8.54
CA CYS A 291 -4.98 23.88 9.68
C CYS A 291 -4.46 22.46 9.39
N GLY A 292 -4.89 21.84 8.29
CA GLY A 292 -4.55 20.45 7.99
C GLY A 292 -4.86 20.05 6.55
N GLY A 293 -4.99 18.74 6.32
CA GLY A 293 -5.16 18.16 4.99
C GLY A 293 -5.35 16.66 5.04
N ASN A 294 -5.09 15.99 3.92
CA ASN A 294 -5.03 14.54 3.83
C ASN A 294 -3.60 13.99 4.07
N SER A 295 -3.51 12.86 4.78
CA SER A 295 -2.31 12.02 4.79
C SER A 295 -2.39 11.09 3.58
N ARG A 296 -1.41 11.25 2.69
CA ARG A 296 -1.49 10.96 1.25
C ARG A 296 -1.63 9.48 0.90
N GLY A 297 -2.37 9.21 -0.16
CA GLY A 297 -2.49 7.90 -0.79
C GLY A 297 -3.81 7.21 -0.49
N TYR A 298 -4.45 6.66 -1.51
CA TYR A 298 -5.65 5.85 -1.35
C TYR A 298 -5.38 4.57 -0.56
N PHE A 299 -6.28 4.24 0.36
CA PHE A 299 -6.31 2.97 1.07
C PHE A 299 -7.75 2.53 1.35
N ASN A 300 -7.90 1.32 1.89
CA ASN A 300 -9.21 0.73 2.24
C ASN A 300 -10.14 0.73 1.02
N LEU A 301 -9.65 0.02 -0.01
CA LEU A 301 -10.30 -0.19 -1.30
C LEU A 301 -11.52 -1.10 -1.13
N TRP A 302 -12.62 -0.74 -1.78
CA TRP A 302 -13.86 -1.50 -1.69
C TRP A 302 -14.68 -1.43 -2.98
N ARG A 303 -15.30 -2.54 -3.40
CA ARG A 303 -16.18 -2.55 -4.59
C ARG A 303 -17.55 -1.96 -4.23
N SER A 304 -17.93 -0.92 -4.97
CA SER A 304 -19.18 -0.19 -4.83
C SER A 304 -19.95 -0.16 -6.16
N GLU A 305 -21.14 0.44 -6.18
CA GLU A 305 -21.97 0.62 -7.37
C GLU A 305 -22.19 2.12 -7.61
N TYR A 306 -21.94 2.59 -8.84
CA TYR A 306 -22.27 3.95 -9.27
C TYR A 306 -23.07 3.89 -10.58
N GLU A 307 -24.25 4.51 -10.61
CA GLU A 307 -25.16 4.55 -11.78
C GLU A 307 -25.47 3.18 -12.44
N GLY A 308 -25.33 2.08 -11.69
CA GLY A 308 -25.59 0.71 -12.18
C GLY A 308 -24.41 0.00 -12.84
N ARG A 309 -23.20 0.53 -12.71
CA ARG A 309 -21.91 -0.12 -13.01
C ARG A 309 -21.05 -0.24 -11.75
N ASP A 310 -20.03 -1.10 -11.79
CA ASP A 310 -19.06 -1.17 -10.69
C ASP A 310 -18.27 0.15 -10.59
N ALA A 311 -17.93 0.52 -9.36
CA ALA A 311 -17.04 1.62 -9.01
C ALA A 311 -16.13 1.20 -7.86
N LEU A 312 -14.91 1.74 -7.80
CA LEU A 312 -14.02 1.51 -6.68
C LEU A 312 -14.21 2.62 -5.65
N GLU A 313 -14.63 2.27 -4.45
CA GLU A 313 -14.55 3.15 -3.29
C GLU A 313 -13.14 3.11 -2.70
N VAL A 314 -12.59 4.27 -2.39
CA VAL A 314 -11.30 4.43 -1.70
C VAL A 314 -11.38 5.48 -0.60
N SER A 315 -10.43 5.41 0.33
CA SER A 315 -10.35 6.29 1.50
C SER A 315 -9.01 7.05 1.53
N GLU A 316 -9.01 8.27 2.08
CA GLU A 316 -7.81 9.01 2.48
C GLU A 316 -7.98 9.57 3.91
N TYR A 317 -6.92 9.66 4.69
CA TYR A 317 -7.00 10.04 6.12
C TYR A 317 -6.92 11.55 6.30
N LEU A 318 -7.92 12.16 6.94
CA LEU A 318 -7.95 13.60 7.21
C LEU A 318 -7.37 13.93 8.57
N TYR A 319 -6.56 14.99 8.63
CA TYR A 319 -5.97 15.51 9.85
C TYR A 319 -6.19 17.02 10.02
N GLY A 320 -6.29 17.46 11.28
CA GLY A 320 -6.51 18.86 11.66
C GLY A 320 -5.26 19.57 12.19
N GLU A 321 -5.46 20.58 13.03
CA GLU A 321 -4.41 21.46 13.56
C GLU A 321 -3.33 20.76 14.41
N GLY A 322 -3.55 19.50 14.79
CA GLY A 322 -2.56 18.66 15.50
C GLY A 322 -1.65 17.86 14.58
N GLY A 323 -1.74 18.05 13.26
CA GLY A 323 -1.10 17.17 12.28
C GLY A 323 -1.68 15.76 12.33
N THR A 324 -0.96 14.77 11.78
CA THR A 324 -1.42 13.38 11.64
C THR A 324 -1.73 12.63 12.95
N GLY A 325 -1.42 13.21 14.13
CA GLY A 325 -1.89 12.70 15.42
C GLY A 325 -3.32 13.14 15.78
N HIS A 326 -3.85 14.15 15.11
CA HIS A 326 -5.20 14.67 15.26
C HIS A 326 -6.02 14.28 14.02
N GLY A 327 -6.55 13.06 14.04
CA GLY A 327 -7.41 12.54 13.00
C GLY A 327 -8.81 13.15 13.07
N LEU A 328 -9.30 13.64 11.93
CA LEU A 328 -10.64 14.20 11.80
C LEU A 328 -11.64 13.21 11.20
N GLY A 329 -11.16 12.26 10.40
CA GLY A 329 -11.99 11.27 9.72
C GLY A 329 -11.32 10.72 8.46
N PHE A 330 -12.14 10.23 7.55
CA PHE A 330 -11.74 9.85 6.20
C PHE A 330 -12.41 10.75 5.17
N ALA A 331 -11.64 11.17 4.16
CA ALA A 331 -12.23 11.52 2.88
C ALA A 331 -12.46 10.23 2.09
N LYS A 332 -13.57 10.17 1.37
CA LYS A 332 -14.04 9.00 0.65
C LYS A 332 -14.31 9.36 -0.79
N PHE A 333 -13.94 8.48 -1.72
CA PHE A 333 -14.06 8.72 -3.16
C PHE A 333 -14.69 7.51 -3.84
N LEU A 334 -15.54 7.75 -4.85
CA LEU A 334 -15.87 6.75 -5.86
C LEU A 334 -15.11 7.08 -7.13
N ILE A 335 -14.38 6.08 -7.63
CA ILE A 335 -13.60 6.13 -8.86
C ILE A 335 -14.24 5.16 -9.86
N VAL A 336 -14.37 5.60 -11.10
CA VAL A 336 -14.71 4.76 -12.26
C VAL A 336 -13.65 4.94 -13.33
N TRP A 337 -13.54 3.99 -14.26
CA TRP A 337 -12.59 4.07 -15.37
C TRP A 337 -13.32 4.18 -16.72
N ASP A 338 -12.63 4.73 -17.70
CA ASP A 338 -13.04 4.69 -19.10
C ASP A 338 -12.40 3.50 -19.86
N GLU A 339 -12.84 3.27 -21.09
CA GLU A 339 -12.34 2.17 -21.96
C GLU A 339 -10.84 2.24 -22.32
N ASN A 340 -10.16 3.33 -21.95
CA ASN A 340 -8.72 3.53 -22.14
C ASN A 340 -7.90 3.27 -20.86
N GLY A 341 -8.57 2.97 -19.73
CA GLY A 341 -7.93 2.81 -18.43
C GLY A 341 -7.59 4.13 -17.73
N GLU A 342 -8.21 5.25 -18.12
CA GLU A 342 -8.12 6.52 -17.40
C GLU A 342 -9.21 6.59 -16.31
N GLY A 343 -8.79 6.83 -15.06
CA GLY A 343 -9.69 6.89 -13.91
C GLY A 343 -10.23 8.30 -13.64
N GLU A 344 -11.52 8.40 -13.31
CA GLU A 344 -12.21 9.64 -12.92
C GLU A 344 -12.84 9.50 -11.54
N ILE A 345 -12.64 10.50 -10.67
CA ILE A 345 -13.37 10.61 -9.40
C ILE A 345 -14.75 11.22 -9.67
N VAL A 346 -15.80 10.42 -9.53
CA VAL A 346 -17.19 10.85 -9.85
C VAL A 346 -17.98 11.32 -8.64
N LYS A 347 -17.50 11.04 -7.42
CA LYS A 347 -18.14 11.43 -6.17
C LYS A 347 -17.15 11.43 -5.02
N TRP A 348 -17.35 12.32 -4.06
CA TRP A 348 -16.65 12.29 -2.78
C TRP A 348 -17.57 12.60 -1.59
N TRP A 349 -17.12 12.25 -0.38
CA TRP A 349 -17.72 12.64 0.90
C TRP A 349 -16.69 12.60 2.03
N VAL A 350 -17.08 13.08 3.21
CA VAL A 350 -16.28 12.99 4.45
C VAL A 350 -17.03 12.10 5.45
N GLU A 351 -16.29 11.19 6.08
CA GLU A 351 -16.73 10.37 7.21
C GLU A 351 -15.91 10.76 8.45
N PRO A 352 -16.43 11.65 9.32
CA PRO A 352 -15.74 12.04 10.54
C PRO A 352 -15.57 10.85 11.49
N PHE A 353 -14.53 10.87 12.33
CA PHE A 353 -14.42 9.89 13.40
C PHE A 353 -15.50 10.12 14.47
N GLU A 354 -16.04 9.03 15.04
CA GLU A 354 -16.98 9.10 16.16
C GLU A 354 -16.25 9.50 17.45
N ASN A 355 -16.83 10.45 18.20
CA ASN A 355 -16.33 10.94 19.50
C ASN A 355 -16.75 10.03 20.69
#